data_AF-A0A3M1GR85-F1
#
_entry.id   AF-A0A3M1GR85-F1
#
_cell.length_a   1.000
_cell.length_b   1.000
_cell.length_c   1.000
_cell.angle_alpha   90.00
_cell.angle_beta   90.00
_cell.angle_gamma   90.00
#
_symmetry.space_group_name_H-M   'P 1'
#
loop_
_entity.id
_entity.type
_entity.pdbx_description
1 polymer ?
#
loop_
_entity_poly.entity_id
_entity_poly.type
_entity_poly.pdbx_seq_one_letter_code
_entity_poly.pdbx_strand_id
1 'polypeptide(L)'
;MPRPLQAARFYAILDTAYVPPDRWESVCRQLIDGGADLIQLRAKQASPEQRAALLERMRPVIAAAGAGAPHLIVNDDVDLAARTPDAGLHIGQDDTPPAEARRRLGPDRLIGLSTHSLDQARAAMALPPGTIDYFCVGPVFSTQTKPDYTP
;
A
#
# COMPACT_ATOMS: atom_id res chain seq x y z
N MET A 1 -4.05 8.69 15.74
CA MET A 1 -3.67 9.09 14.37
C MET A 1 -2.34 8.44 14.03
N PRO A 2 -2.15 8.00 12.78
CA PRO A 2 -0.87 7.48 12.31
C PRO A 2 0.26 8.52 12.42
N ARG A 3 1.52 8.05 12.38
CA ARG A 3 2.67 8.95 12.30
C ARG A 3 2.67 9.72 10.97
N PRO A 4 3.20 10.95 10.92
CA PRO A 4 3.39 11.65 9.64
C PRO A 4 4.23 10.82 8.68
N LEU A 5 3.87 10.80 7.39
CA LEU A 5 4.57 10.01 6.36
C LEU A 5 6.07 10.36 6.29
N GLN A 6 6.43 11.61 6.51
CA GLN A 6 7.82 12.10 6.50
C GLN A 6 8.68 11.49 7.62
N ALA A 7 8.06 10.97 8.68
CA ALA A 7 8.73 10.28 9.77
C ALA A 7 8.69 8.75 9.63
N ALA A 8 7.98 8.22 8.62
CA ALA A 8 7.86 6.79 8.39
C ALA A 8 9.20 6.19 7.91
N ARG A 9 9.54 5.04 8.47
CA ARG A 9 10.78 4.30 8.18
C ARG A 9 10.53 2.86 7.78
N PHE A 10 9.47 2.26 8.30
CA PHE A 10 9.16 0.86 8.02
C PHE A 10 7.83 0.71 7.29
N TYR A 11 7.92 0.42 5.99
CA TYR A 11 6.80 0.05 5.15
C TYR A 11 6.76 -1.48 5.04
N ALA A 12 5.75 -2.11 5.65
CA ALA A 12 5.51 -3.55 5.53
C ALA A 12 4.45 -3.89 4.47
N ILE A 13 4.61 -5.04 3.82
CA ILE A 13 3.62 -5.60 2.88
C ILE A 13 3.13 -6.94 3.44
N LEU A 14 1.84 -7.04 3.72
CA LEU A 14 1.16 -8.30 4.02
C LEU A 14 0.62 -8.85 2.70
N ASP A 15 1.25 -9.89 2.20
CA ASP A 15 0.93 -10.51 0.92
C ASP A 15 0.23 -11.85 1.10
N THR A 16 -0.98 -11.98 0.55
CA THR A 16 -1.78 -13.20 0.65
C THR A 16 -1.19 -14.38 -0.13
N ALA A 17 -0.21 -14.14 -1.01
CA ALA A 17 0.55 -15.22 -1.64
C ALA A 17 1.43 -15.99 -0.64
N TYR A 18 1.80 -15.36 0.49
CA TYR A 18 2.67 -15.94 1.51
C TYR A 18 1.98 -16.14 2.86
N VAL A 19 0.93 -15.36 3.15
CA VAL A 19 0.22 -15.43 4.42
C VAL A 19 -1.19 -16.00 4.19
N PRO A 20 -1.49 -17.20 4.72
CA PRO A 20 -2.81 -17.79 4.58
C PRO A 20 -3.86 -17.06 5.46
N PRO A 21 -5.17 -17.18 5.13
CA PRO A 21 -6.23 -16.38 5.77
C PRO A 21 -6.37 -16.54 7.29
N ASP A 22 -6.03 -17.69 7.85
CA ASP A 22 -6.03 -17.95 9.29
C ASP A 22 -4.91 -17.19 10.03
N ARG A 23 -3.87 -16.77 9.32
CA ARG A 23 -2.71 -16.06 9.89
C ARG A 23 -2.70 -14.55 9.67
N TRP A 24 -3.59 -13.99 8.85
CA TRP A 24 -3.59 -12.57 8.51
C TRP A 24 -3.52 -11.64 9.73
N GLU A 25 -4.41 -11.84 10.70
CA GLU A 25 -4.49 -10.96 11.88
C GLU A 25 -3.26 -11.11 12.77
N SER A 26 -2.76 -12.34 12.94
CA SER A 26 -1.55 -12.62 13.72
C SER A 26 -0.32 -11.96 13.09
N VAL A 27 -0.16 -12.07 11.78
CA VAL A 27 0.95 -11.40 11.06
C VAL A 27 0.79 -9.89 11.07
N CYS A 28 -0.42 -9.36 10.90
CA CYS A 28 -0.68 -7.93 10.99
C CYS A 28 -0.29 -7.37 12.37
N ARG A 29 -0.65 -8.06 13.46
CA ARG A 29 -0.19 -7.70 14.83
C ARG A 29 1.33 -7.74 14.95
N GLN A 30 1.98 -8.77 14.42
CA GLN A 30 3.46 -8.85 14.44
C GLN A 30 4.13 -7.71 13.66
N LEU A 31 3.54 -7.25 12.55
CA LEU A 31 4.03 -6.09 11.80
C LEU A 31 3.87 -4.79 12.61
N ILE A 32 2.73 -4.62 13.28
CA ILE A 32 2.47 -3.49 14.18
C ILE A 32 3.46 -3.50 15.34
N ASP A 33 3.63 -4.63 16.02
CA ASP A 33 4.56 -4.81 17.15
C ASP A 33 6.02 -4.60 16.70
N GLY A 34 6.34 -4.97 15.46
CA GLY A 34 7.62 -4.71 14.81
C GLY A 34 7.84 -3.24 14.42
N GLY A 35 6.86 -2.36 14.65
CA GLY A 35 6.97 -0.92 14.44
C GLY A 35 6.69 -0.48 13.00
N ALA A 36 5.89 -1.22 12.24
CA ALA A 36 5.47 -0.78 10.91
C ALA A 36 4.77 0.59 10.98
N ASP A 37 5.20 1.51 10.11
CA ASP A 37 4.57 2.82 9.92
C ASP A 37 3.52 2.79 8.82
N LEU A 38 3.67 1.87 7.87
CA LEU A 38 2.68 1.57 6.82
C LEU A 38 2.54 0.05 6.70
N ILE A 39 1.30 -0.41 6.50
CA ILE A 39 0.99 -1.80 6.14
C ILE A 39 0.19 -1.77 4.84
N GLN A 40 0.76 -2.32 3.77
CA GLN A 40 0.05 -2.58 2.54
C GLN A 40 -0.54 -3.98 2.52
N LEU A 41 -1.82 -4.07 2.18
CA LEU A 41 -2.50 -5.33 1.94
C LEU A 41 -2.41 -5.67 0.45
N ARG A 42 -1.61 -6.68 0.12
CA ARG A 42 -1.38 -7.14 -1.25
C ARG A 42 -2.05 -8.49 -1.48
N ALA A 43 -2.99 -8.52 -2.40
CA ALA A 43 -3.80 -9.71 -2.68
C ALA A 43 -4.06 -9.86 -4.18
N LYS A 44 -3.00 -9.94 -5.00
CA LYS A 44 -3.09 -9.91 -6.48
C LYS A 44 -3.94 -11.03 -7.09
N GLN A 45 -3.98 -12.20 -6.46
CA GLN A 45 -4.71 -13.37 -6.95
C GLN A 45 -6.12 -13.49 -6.33
N ALA A 46 -6.50 -12.56 -5.46
CA ALA A 46 -7.78 -12.60 -4.76
C ALA A 46 -8.89 -11.94 -5.57
N SER A 47 -10.12 -12.44 -5.47
CA SER A 47 -11.30 -11.78 -6.03
C SER A 47 -11.59 -10.44 -5.32
N PRO A 48 -12.38 -9.53 -5.91
CA PRO A 48 -12.79 -8.29 -5.24
C PRO A 48 -13.40 -8.53 -3.85
N GLU A 49 -14.20 -9.59 -3.69
CA GLU A 49 -14.84 -9.97 -2.43
C GLU A 49 -13.81 -10.42 -1.40
N GLN A 50 -12.82 -11.21 -1.83
CA GLN A 50 -11.72 -11.65 -0.96
C GLN A 50 -10.83 -10.48 -0.52
N ARG A 51 -10.57 -9.51 -1.40
CA ARG A 51 -9.84 -8.28 -1.04
C ARG A 51 -10.61 -7.44 -0.04
N ALA A 52 -11.91 -7.29 -0.22
CA ALA A 52 -12.79 -6.60 0.73
C ALA A 52 -12.79 -7.33 2.09
N ALA A 53 -12.90 -8.66 2.10
CA ALA A 53 -12.86 -9.46 3.34
C ALA A 53 -11.52 -9.34 4.07
N LEU A 54 -10.39 -9.33 3.35
CA LEU A 54 -9.07 -9.06 3.92
C LEU A 54 -9.06 -7.68 4.60
N LEU A 55 -9.52 -6.65 3.89
CA LEU A 55 -9.53 -5.28 4.40
C LEU A 55 -10.40 -5.14 5.65
N GLU A 56 -11.63 -5.69 5.63
CA GLU A 56 -12.56 -5.67 6.77
C GLU A 56 -11.98 -6.38 8.00
N ARG A 57 -11.18 -7.44 7.81
CA ARG A 57 -10.50 -8.12 8.93
C ARG A 57 -9.30 -7.34 9.45
N MET A 58 -8.54 -6.68 8.58
CA MET A 58 -7.28 -6.00 8.98
C MET A 58 -7.51 -4.60 9.55
N ARG A 59 -8.52 -3.86 9.07
CA ARG A 59 -8.85 -2.51 9.55
C ARG A 59 -9.00 -2.41 11.08
N PRO A 60 -9.81 -3.24 11.77
CA PRO A 60 -9.93 -3.16 13.22
C PRO A 60 -8.63 -3.54 13.94
N VAL A 61 -7.82 -4.44 13.38
CA VAL A 61 -6.52 -4.82 13.97
C VAL A 61 -5.54 -3.64 13.94
N ILE A 62 -5.46 -2.94 12.81
CA ILE A 62 -4.62 -1.75 12.66
C ILE A 62 -5.15 -0.60 13.53
N ALA A 63 -6.46 -0.35 13.53
CA ALA A 63 -7.07 0.70 14.34
C ALA A 63 -6.87 0.49 15.85
N ALA A 64 -6.87 -0.76 16.31
CA ALA A 64 -6.63 -1.10 17.72
C ALA A 64 -5.24 -0.71 18.23
N ALA A 65 -4.27 -0.45 17.35
CA ALA A 65 -2.95 0.06 17.74
C ALA A 65 -2.99 1.53 18.21
N GLY A 66 -4.08 2.26 17.95
CA GLY A 66 -4.34 3.58 18.52
C GLY A 66 -3.39 4.68 18.01
N ALA A 67 -2.78 5.42 18.94
CA ALA A 67 -1.85 6.48 18.60
C ALA A 67 -0.55 5.88 18.05
N GLY A 68 -0.23 6.18 16.78
CA GLY A 68 0.90 5.55 16.09
C GLY A 68 0.55 4.28 15.33
N ALA A 69 -0.74 3.95 15.16
CA ALA A 69 -1.15 2.91 14.23
C ALA A 69 -0.55 3.13 12.82
N PRO A 70 -0.16 2.07 12.10
CA PRO A 70 0.34 2.22 10.74
C PRO A 70 -0.73 2.77 9.80
N HIS A 71 -0.29 3.46 8.74
CA HIS A 71 -1.17 3.75 7.61
C HIS A 71 -1.55 2.46 6.91
N LEU A 72 -2.85 2.26 6.71
CA LEU A 72 -3.38 1.15 5.93
C LEU A 72 -3.35 1.51 4.45
N ILE A 73 -2.70 0.69 3.62
CA ILE A 73 -2.59 0.91 2.19
C ILE A 73 -3.19 -0.28 1.41
N VAL A 74 -4.10 0.00 0.48
CA VAL A 74 -4.64 -0.98 -0.45
C VAL A 74 -3.74 -1.04 -1.69
N ASN A 75 -3.42 -2.25 -2.15
CA ASN A 75 -2.64 -2.45 -3.39
C ASN A 75 -3.56 -2.50 -4.62
N ASP A 76 -3.25 -1.70 -5.64
CA ASP A 76 -3.81 -1.62 -7.01
C ASP A 76 -5.33 -1.30 -7.13
N ASP A 77 -6.15 -1.68 -6.14
CA ASP A 77 -7.61 -1.58 -6.18
C ASP A 77 -8.12 -0.21 -5.71
N VAL A 78 -8.16 0.76 -6.65
CA VAL A 78 -8.66 2.12 -6.41
C VAL A 78 -10.14 2.15 -5.98
N ASP A 79 -10.95 1.20 -6.41
CA ASP A 79 -12.38 1.09 -6.06
C ASP A 79 -12.57 0.72 -4.60
N LEU A 80 -11.82 -0.28 -4.15
CA LEU A 80 -11.80 -0.69 -2.77
C LEU A 80 -11.23 0.41 -1.86
N ALA A 81 -10.11 1.04 -2.25
CA ALA A 81 -9.55 2.17 -1.52
C ALA A 81 -10.53 3.35 -1.45
N ALA A 82 -11.20 3.69 -2.57
CA ALA A 82 -12.14 4.80 -2.63
C ALA A 82 -13.32 4.62 -1.65
N ARG A 83 -13.84 3.40 -1.50
CA ARG A 83 -14.94 3.07 -0.57
C ARG A 83 -14.48 2.85 0.88
N THR A 84 -13.18 2.90 1.15
CA THR A 84 -12.60 2.68 2.48
C THR A 84 -11.98 3.98 3.00
N PRO A 85 -12.65 4.71 3.92
CA PRO A 85 -12.28 6.08 4.28
C PRO A 85 -10.85 6.26 4.83
N ASP A 86 -10.36 5.27 5.57
CA ASP A 86 -9.07 5.25 6.27
C ASP A 86 -7.95 4.56 5.48
N ALA A 87 -8.22 4.10 4.25
CA ALA A 87 -7.23 3.44 3.42
C ALA A 87 -6.57 4.42 2.43
N GLY A 88 -5.24 4.38 2.37
CA GLY A 88 -4.49 4.86 1.22
C GLY A 88 -4.45 3.82 0.10
N LEU A 89 -3.77 4.17 -0.98
CA LEU A 89 -3.60 3.35 -2.17
C LEU A 89 -2.12 3.28 -2.56
N HIS A 90 -1.69 2.13 -3.05
CA HIS A 90 -0.43 1.98 -3.77
C HIS A 90 -0.73 1.42 -5.15
N ILE A 91 -0.21 2.04 -6.19
CA ILE A 91 -0.42 1.65 -7.59
C ILE A 91 0.90 1.30 -8.28
N GLY A 92 0.86 0.30 -9.15
CA GLY A 92 1.86 0.01 -10.16
C GLY A 92 1.77 0.94 -11.36
N GLN A 93 2.70 0.74 -12.31
CA GLN A 93 2.79 1.55 -13.54
C GLN A 93 1.65 1.25 -14.53
N ASP A 94 1.11 0.03 -14.51
CA ASP A 94 0.05 -0.44 -15.41
C ASP A 94 -1.35 -0.37 -14.78
N ASP A 95 -1.46 0.17 -13.56
CA ASP A 95 -2.71 0.28 -12.81
C ASP A 95 -3.43 1.62 -13.10
N THR A 96 -4.36 2.02 -12.23
CA THR A 96 -5.08 3.29 -12.37
C THR A 96 -4.10 4.47 -12.41
N PRO A 97 -4.21 5.39 -13.39
CA PRO A 97 -3.32 6.55 -13.48
C PRO A 97 -3.34 7.39 -12.19
N PRO A 98 -2.18 7.89 -11.70
CA PRO A 98 -2.09 8.61 -10.42
C PRO A 98 -3.05 9.80 -10.29
N ALA A 99 -3.26 10.56 -11.36
CA ALA A 99 -4.17 11.70 -11.36
C ALA A 99 -5.65 11.27 -11.19
N GLU A 100 -6.04 10.12 -11.75
CA GLU A 100 -7.38 9.56 -11.56
C GLU A 100 -7.53 9.01 -10.14
N ALA A 101 -6.54 8.26 -9.66
CA ALA A 101 -6.49 7.80 -8.28
C ALA A 101 -6.64 8.97 -7.29
N ARG A 102 -5.94 10.10 -7.51
CA ARG A 102 -6.08 11.30 -6.66
C ARG A 102 -7.47 11.90 -6.71
N ARG A 103 -8.10 12.02 -7.88
CA ARG A 103 -9.50 12.52 -7.98
C ARG A 103 -10.47 11.63 -7.20
N ARG A 104 -10.29 10.32 -7.31
CA ARG A 104 -11.10 9.30 -6.64
C ARG A 104 -10.91 9.29 -5.12
N LEU A 105 -9.66 9.46 -4.68
CA LEU A 105 -9.31 9.40 -3.27
C LEU A 105 -9.46 10.75 -2.55
N GLY A 106 -9.47 11.87 -3.27
CA GLY A 106 -9.44 13.19 -2.66
C GLY A 106 -8.05 13.55 -2.12
N PRO A 107 -7.89 14.73 -1.52
CA PRO A 107 -6.57 15.30 -1.23
C PRO A 107 -5.85 14.67 -0.04
N ASP A 108 -6.57 14.06 0.90
CA ASP A 108 -6.01 13.70 2.22
C ASP A 108 -5.54 12.24 2.33
N ARG A 109 -5.96 11.36 1.42
CA ARG A 109 -5.59 9.94 1.45
C ARG A 109 -4.22 9.72 0.81
N LEU A 110 -3.41 8.83 1.39
CA LEU A 110 -2.08 8.54 0.85
C LEU A 110 -2.17 7.79 -0.48
N ILE A 111 -1.35 8.20 -1.46
CA ILE A 111 -1.17 7.54 -2.75
C ILE A 111 0.31 7.29 -2.99
N GLY A 112 0.69 6.03 -3.12
CA GLY A 112 2.01 5.57 -3.51
C GLY A 112 2.08 5.12 -4.95
N LEU A 113 3.24 5.30 -5.59
CA LEU A 113 3.52 4.79 -6.93
C LEU A 113 4.75 3.88 -6.94
N SER A 114 4.67 2.71 -7.56
CA SER A 114 5.86 1.89 -7.82
C SER A 114 6.67 2.48 -8.98
N THR A 115 8.00 2.60 -8.82
CA THR A 115 8.94 2.99 -9.87
C THR A 115 10.09 2.00 -9.96
N HIS A 116 10.54 1.74 -11.18
CA HIS A 116 11.53 0.71 -11.52
C HIS A 116 12.70 1.26 -12.32
N SER A 117 12.61 2.49 -12.84
CA SER A 117 13.72 3.14 -13.54
C SER A 117 13.87 4.59 -13.11
N LEU A 118 15.02 5.18 -13.42
CA LEU A 118 15.27 6.60 -13.20
C LEU A 118 14.25 7.47 -13.94
N ASP A 119 13.80 7.05 -15.12
CA ASP A 119 12.81 7.80 -15.90
C ASP A 119 11.43 7.73 -15.26
N GLN A 120 11.03 6.57 -14.71
CA GLN A 120 9.79 6.46 -13.93
C GLN A 120 9.85 7.31 -12.65
N ALA A 121 10.99 7.35 -11.96
CA ALA A 121 11.18 8.21 -10.79
C ALA A 121 11.11 9.70 -11.15
N ARG A 122 11.76 10.12 -12.25
CA ARG A 122 11.65 11.49 -12.78
C ARG A 122 10.23 11.85 -13.16
N ALA A 123 9.52 10.95 -13.84
CA ALA A 123 8.12 11.16 -14.21
C ALA A 123 7.23 11.31 -12.97
N ALA A 124 7.43 10.46 -11.95
CA ALA A 124 6.71 10.55 -10.68
C ALA A 124 6.94 11.90 -9.97
N MET A 125 8.19 12.40 -9.95
CA MET A 125 8.53 13.71 -9.37
C MET A 125 7.98 14.90 -10.18
N ALA A 126 7.75 14.72 -11.48
CA ALA A 126 7.22 15.76 -12.37
C ALA A 126 5.68 15.85 -12.36
N LEU A 127 4.99 14.93 -11.66
CA LEU A 127 3.54 15.00 -11.48
C LEU A 127 3.13 16.29 -10.74
N PRO A 128 1.91 16.81 -10.96
CA PRO A 128 1.40 17.94 -10.19
C PRO A 128 1.52 17.70 -8.68
N PRO A 129 1.90 18.71 -7.87
CA PRO A 129 2.02 18.56 -6.43
C PRO A 129 0.78 17.94 -5.79
N GLY A 130 0.98 16.97 -4.90
CA GLY A 130 -0.11 16.24 -4.23
C GLY A 130 -0.74 15.13 -5.07
N THR A 131 -0.31 14.88 -6.32
CA THR A 131 -0.82 13.73 -7.10
C THR A 131 -0.49 12.41 -6.42
N ILE A 132 0.74 12.26 -5.95
CA ILE A 132 1.23 11.13 -5.14
C ILE A 132 1.94 11.68 -3.90
N ASP A 133 2.00 10.89 -2.84
CA ASP A 133 2.62 11.24 -1.56
C ASP A 133 4.00 10.59 -1.38
N TYR A 134 4.22 9.46 -2.05
CA TYR A 134 5.51 8.77 -2.09
C TYR A 134 5.62 7.91 -3.35
N PHE A 135 6.83 7.46 -3.67
CA PHE A 135 7.06 6.40 -4.63
C PHE A 135 8.05 5.38 -4.10
N CYS A 136 7.90 4.12 -4.51
CA CYS A 136 8.82 3.05 -4.16
C CYS A 136 9.84 2.86 -5.29
N VAL A 137 11.10 2.62 -4.95
CA VAL A 137 12.16 2.25 -5.90
C VAL A 137 12.48 0.78 -5.69
N GLY A 138 12.45 0.00 -6.76
CA GLY A 138 12.87 -1.39 -6.72
C GLY A 138 12.61 -2.12 -8.03
N PRO A 139 12.75 -3.46 -8.06
CA PRO A 139 13.34 -4.26 -7.00
C PRO A 139 14.85 -3.96 -6.84
N VAL A 140 15.31 -3.73 -5.60
CA VAL A 140 16.74 -3.48 -5.30
C VAL A 140 17.57 -4.75 -5.43
N PHE A 141 16.95 -5.89 -5.12
CA PHE A 141 17.50 -7.22 -5.33
C PHE A 141 16.52 -8.00 -6.20
N SER A 142 17.00 -8.88 -7.07
CA SER A 142 16.13 -9.79 -7.82
C SER A 142 15.26 -10.59 -6.86
N THR A 143 13.94 -10.53 -7.03
CA THR A 143 12.97 -11.23 -6.16
C THR A 143 12.11 -12.19 -6.97
N GLN A 144 11.73 -13.32 -6.35
CA GLN A 144 10.79 -14.26 -6.96
C GLN A 144 9.38 -13.68 -7.14
N THR A 145 9.06 -12.54 -6.51
CA THR A 145 7.78 -11.83 -6.62
C THR A 145 7.61 -11.03 -7.92
N LYS A 146 8.67 -10.88 -8.73
CA LYS A 146 8.67 -10.22 -10.04
C LYS A 146 9.60 -10.97 -11.01
N PRO A 147 9.16 -12.13 -11.56
CA PRO A 147 10.02 -13.00 -12.35
C PRO A 147 10.58 -12.36 -13.64
N ASP A 148 9.91 -11.33 -14.18
CA ASP A 148 10.29 -10.70 -15.45
C ASP A 148 11.25 -9.51 -15.30
N TYR A 149 11.75 -9.24 -14.09
CA TYR A 149 12.55 -8.04 -13.82
C TYR A 149 14.00 -8.38 -13.45
N THR A 150 14.94 -7.86 -14.25
CA THR A 150 16.38 -7.90 -13.94
C THR A 150 16.77 -6.55 -13.32
N PRO A 151 17.43 -6.51 -12.15
CA PRO A 151 17.81 -5.26 -11.46
C PRO A 151 18.57 -4.26 -12.33
#